data_AF-A0A0C1GZ44-F1
#
_entry.id   AF-A0A0C1GZ44-F1
#
_cell.length_a   1.000
_cell.length_b   1.000
_cell.length_c   1.000
_cell.angle_alpha   90.00
_cell.angle_beta   90.00
_cell.angle_gamma   90.00
#
_symmetry.space_group_name_H-M   'P 1'
#
loop_
_entity.id
_entity.type
_entity.pdbx_description
1 polymer ?
#
loop_
_entity_poly.entity_id
_entity_poly.type
_entity_poly.pdbx_seq_one_letter_code
_entity_poly.pdbx_strand_id
1 'polypeptide(L)'
;MNTLAHGAGRKWQRSECKGRLSHKYSADSLRQTAFGSVVVCQDKALIFEEAPQAYKDIDSVISAMKNAGLIELVARFKPVLTYKTSGGCGE
;
A
#
# COMPACT_ATOMS: atom_id res chain seq x y z
N MET A 1 -0.46 26.16 12.01
CA MET A 1 0.27 25.51 10.90
C MET A 1 0.65 24.13 11.40
N ASN A 2 -0.31 23.17 11.39
CA ASN A 2 -0.20 21.90 12.13
C ASN A 2 -0.63 20.73 11.23
N THR A 3 0.09 20.53 10.13
CA THR A 3 -0.21 19.48 9.15
C THR A 3 1.04 18.64 8.90
N LEU A 4 0.87 17.34 8.70
CA LEU A 4 1.95 16.38 8.46
C LEU A 4 1.60 15.46 7.29
N ALA A 5 2.58 14.68 6.82
CA ALA A 5 2.33 13.64 5.83
C ALA A 5 1.41 12.56 6.39
N HIS A 6 0.45 12.10 5.58
CA HIS A 6 -0.55 11.12 6.00
C HIS A 6 -0.14 9.66 5.70
N GLY A 7 0.91 9.44 4.91
CA GLY A 7 1.34 8.11 4.49
C GLY A 7 2.41 8.15 3.42
N ALA A 8 2.71 6.97 2.84
CA ALA A 8 3.80 6.81 1.88
C ALA A 8 3.59 7.61 0.58
N GLY A 9 2.32 7.77 0.17
CA GLY A 9 1.98 8.30 -1.14
C GLY A 9 2.31 7.33 -2.28
N ARG A 10 1.63 7.51 -3.41
CA ARG A 10 1.81 6.66 -4.59
C ARG A 10 3.16 6.94 -5.26
N LYS A 11 3.80 5.87 -5.71
CA LYS A 11 4.95 5.90 -6.60
C LYS A 11 4.53 5.94 -8.07
N TRP A 12 3.41 5.28 -8.41
CA TRP A 12 2.88 5.19 -9.76
C TRP A 12 1.41 5.58 -9.83
N GLN A 13 0.97 6.01 -11.02
CA GLN A 13 -0.45 6.18 -11.32
C GLN A 13 -1.16 4.82 -11.29
N ARG A 14 -2.44 4.81 -10.87
CA ARG A 14 -3.25 3.58 -10.75
C ARG A 14 -3.28 2.77 -12.05
N SER A 15 -3.54 3.45 -13.16
CA SER A 15 -3.60 2.85 -14.50
C SER A 15 -2.31 2.14 -14.91
N GLU A 16 -1.15 2.56 -14.40
CA GLU A 16 0.14 1.95 -14.72
C GLU A 16 0.47 0.73 -13.85
N CYS A 17 -0.13 0.61 -12.66
CA CYS A 17 0.24 -0.39 -11.66
C CYS A 17 0.13 -1.82 -12.20
N LYS A 18 -0.97 -2.13 -12.90
CA LYS A 18 -1.20 -3.46 -13.47
C LYS A 18 -0.12 -3.82 -14.49
N GLY A 19 0.14 -2.96 -15.49
CA GLY A 19 1.15 -3.23 -16.51
C GLY A 19 2.57 -3.37 -15.93
N ARG A 20 2.89 -2.60 -14.88
CA ARG A 20 4.19 -2.66 -14.19
C ARG A 20 4.37 -3.87 -13.29
N LEU A 21 3.30 -4.54 -12.85
CA LEU A 21 3.39 -5.62 -11.87
C LEU A 21 2.97 -6.98 -12.42
N SER A 22 2.07 -7.03 -13.40
CA SER A 22 1.49 -8.28 -13.90
C SER A 22 2.51 -9.21 -14.57
N HIS A 23 3.67 -8.70 -14.97
CA HIS A 23 4.76 -9.52 -15.53
C HIS A 23 5.63 -10.18 -14.46
N LYS A 24 5.55 -9.74 -13.20
CA LYS A 24 6.30 -10.30 -12.06
C LYS A 24 5.42 -11.01 -11.04
N TYR A 25 4.18 -10.56 -10.90
CA TYR A 25 3.25 -11.01 -9.88
C TYR A 25 1.92 -11.40 -10.51
N SER A 26 1.36 -12.52 -10.07
CA SER A 26 -0.04 -12.85 -10.33
C SER A 26 -0.93 -12.14 -9.30
N ALA A 27 -2.22 -11.97 -9.63
CA ALA A 27 -3.19 -11.44 -8.66
C ALA A 27 -3.21 -12.30 -7.38
N ASP A 28 -3.14 -13.63 -7.51
CA ASP A 28 -3.13 -14.52 -6.35
C ASP A 28 -1.86 -14.39 -5.51
N SER A 29 -0.69 -14.17 -6.12
CA SER A 29 0.55 -13.92 -5.37
C SER A 29 0.50 -12.65 -4.53
N LEU A 30 -0.35 -11.68 -4.89
CA LEU A 30 -0.54 -10.44 -4.16
C LEU A 30 -1.60 -10.57 -3.04
N ARG A 31 -2.26 -11.73 -2.92
CA ARG A 31 -3.21 -12.00 -1.82
C ARG A 31 -2.53 -12.31 -0.50
N GLN A 32 -1.22 -12.54 -0.50
CA GLN A 32 -0.41 -12.67 0.70
C GLN A 32 0.75 -11.68 0.65
N THR A 33 0.96 -10.94 1.73
CA THR A 33 2.07 -9.98 1.80
C THR A 33 3.35 -10.66 2.30
N ALA A 34 4.50 -9.98 2.16
CA ALA A 34 5.77 -10.43 2.74
C ALA A 34 5.71 -10.60 4.28
N PHE A 35 4.71 -10.02 4.94
CA PHE A 35 4.48 -10.18 6.37
C PHE A 35 3.70 -11.44 6.74
N GLY A 36 3.24 -12.21 5.75
CA GLY A 36 2.36 -13.37 5.90
C GLY A 36 0.88 -13.00 6.04
N SER A 37 0.53 -11.72 5.93
CA SER A 37 -0.86 -11.24 6.06
C SER A 37 -1.69 -11.48 4.81
N VAL A 38 -3.00 -11.59 5.02
CA VAL A 38 -3.97 -11.88 3.95
C VAL A 38 -4.55 -10.59 3.36
N VAL A 39 -4.71 -10.54 2.04
CA VAL A 39 -5.36 -9.45 1.32
C VAL A 39 -6.64 -9.95 0.68
N VAL A 40 -7.78 -9.38 1.09
CA VAL A 40 -9.10 -9.66 0.52
C VAL A 40 -9.44 -8.57 -0.48
N CYS A 41 -9.32 -8.91 -1.76
CA CYS A 41 -9.67 -8.06 -2.88
C CYS A 41 -10.20 -8.92 -4.03
N GLN A 42 -11.48 -8.76 -4.38
CA GLN A 42 -12.06 -9.46 -5.53
C GLN A 42 -11.82 -8.72 -6.86
N ASP A 43 -11.55 -7.41 -6.80
CA ASP A 43 -11.19 -6.64 -7.98
C ASP A 43 -9.73 -6.93 -8.39
N LYS A 44 -9.60 -7.56 -9.56
CA LYS A 44 -8.32 -7.96 -10.13
C LYS A 44 -7.46 -6.80 -10.61
N ALA A 45 -8.02 -5.63 -10.91
CA ALA A 45 -7.23 -4.44 -11.22
C ALA A 45 -6.75 -3.78 -9.93
N LEU A 46 -7.68 -3.58 -8.97
CA LEU A 46 -7.41 -2.91 -7.71
C LEU A 46 -6.31 -3.59 -6.89
N ILE A 47 -6.20 -4.92 -6.93
CA ILE A 47 -5.13 -5.63 -6.21
C ILE A 47 -3.72 -5.23 -6.69
N PHE A 48 -3.54 -4.89 -7.96
CA PHE A 48 -2.26 -4.37 -8.47
C PHE A 48 -2.10 -2.90 -8.13
N GLU A 49 -3.17 -2.12 -8.22
CA GLU A 49 -3.15 -0.71 -7.87
C GLU A 49 -2.70 -0.49 -6.43
N GLU A 50 -3.11 -1.38 -5.52
CA GLU A 50 -2.92 -1.26 -4.08
C GLU A 50 -1.77 -2.14 -3.56
N ALA A 51 -1.03 -2.80 -4.47
CA ALA A 51 0.15 -3.56 -4.11
C ALA A 51 1.23 -2.65 -3.47
N PRO A 52 1.99 -3.13 -2.46
CA PRO A 52 3.00 -2.30 -1.77
C PRO A 52 4.00 -1.61 -2.71
N GLN A 53 4.34 -2.26 -3.83
CA GLN A 53 5.26 -1.76 -4.84
C GLN A 53 4.75 -0.50 -5.58
N ALA A 54 3.43 -0.27 -5.57
CA ALA A 54 2.81 0.93 -6.15
C ALA A 54 2.97 2.18 -5.27
N TYR A 55 3.45 2.02 -4.03
CA TYR A 55 3.69 3.09 -3.07
C TYR A 55 5.18 3.36 -2.89
N LYS A 56 5.50 4.54 -2.35
CA LYS A 56 6.86 4.83 -1.88
C LYS A 56 7.13 4.00 -0.63
N ASP A 57 8.40 3.90 -0.25
CA ASP A 57 8.76 3.35 1.04
C ASP A 57 8.30 4.30 2.16
N ILE A 58 7.45 3.81 3.06
CA ILE A 58 6.95 4.58 4.20
C ILE A 58 8.07 5.00 5.15
N ASP A 59 9.11 4.18 5.30
CA ASP A 59 10.22 4.47 6.21
C ASP A 59 11.00 5.71 5.74
N SER A 60 11.04 5.99 4.43
CA SER A 60 11.64 7.22 3.89
C SER A 60 10.87 8.49 4.30
N VAL A 61 9.54 8.43 4.27
CA VAL A 61 8.67 9.56 4.65
C VAL A 61 8.73 9.82 6.16
N ILE A 62 8.69 8.75 6.94
CA ILE A 62 8.83 8.80 8.40
C ILE A 62 10.20 9.36 8.80
N SER A 63 11.27 8.89 8.17
CA SER A 63 12.64 9.36 8.45
C SER A 63 12.80 10.85 8.14
N ALA A 64 12.23 11.33 7.02
CA ALA A 64 12.27 12.75 6.68
C ALA A 64 11.57 13.62 7.74
N MET A 65 10.37 13.23 8.19
CA MET A 65 9.65 13.97 9.23
C MET A 65 10.36 13.94 10.58
N LYS A 66 10.94 12.79 10.96
CA LYS A 66 11.71 12.65 12.20
C LYS A 66 12.99 13.51 12.17
N ASN A 67 13.72 13.49 11.07
CA ASN A 67 14.95 14.28 10.90
C ASN A 67 14.68 15.79 10.91
N ALA A 68 13.49 16.21 10.46
CA ALA A 68 13.03 17.60 10.56
C ALA A 68 12.51 17.98 11.95
N GLY A 69 12.49 17.06 12.93
CA GLY A 69 12.00 17.31 14.29
C GLY A 69 10.47 17.48 14.38
N LEU A 70 9.72 16.99 13.39
CA LEU A 70 8.27 17.21 13.30
C LEU A 70 7.45 16.12 14.00
N ILE A 71 8.03 14.94 14.22
CA ILE A 71 7.34 13.79 14.82
C ILE A 71 8.24 13.03 15.79
N GLU A 72 7.60 12.32 16.71
CA GLU A 72 8.19 11.25 17.52
C GLU A 72 7.56 9.90 17.12
N LEU A 73 8.34 8.83 17.16
CA LEU A 73 7.84 7.48 16.88
C LEU A 73 7.22 6.88 18.13
N VAL A 74 5.93 6.59 18.08
CA VAL A 74 5.20 5.98 19.20
C VAL A 74 5.09 4.46 19.05
N ALA A 75 4.69 3.98 17.87
CA ALA A 75 4.47 2.57 17.61
C ALA A 75 4.64 2.23 16.12
N ARG A 76 4.86 0.95 15.83
CA ARG A 76 4.84 0.37 14.49
C ARG A 76 3.90 -0.81 14.46
N PHE A 77 3.01 -0.85 13.48
CA PHE A 77 2.03 -1.93 13.30
C PHE A 77 2.41 -2.81 12.13
N LYS A 78 2.20 -4.12 12.29
CA LYS A 78 2.32 -5.12 11.22
C LYS A 78 0.90 -5.55 10.83
N PRO A 79 0.45 -5.37 9.57
CA PRO A 79 -0.88 -5.78 9.16
C PRO A 79 -1.01 -7.31 9.22
N VAL A 80 -2.19 -7.80 9.63
CA VAL A 80 -2.55 -9.24 9.63
C VAL A 80 -3.61 -9.54 8.55
N LEU A 81 -4.48 -8.58 8.28
CA LEU A 81 -5.52 -8.64 7.25
C LEU A 81 -5.64 -7.25 6.59
N THR A 82 -5.76 -7.24 5.27
CA THR A 82 -6.10 -6.05 4.48
C THR A 82 -7.35 -6.34 3.65
N TYR A 83 -8.45 -5.67 3.96
CA TYR A 83 -9.70 -5.79 3.20
C TYR A 83 -9.85 -4.59 2.27
N LYS A 84 -10.13 -4.84 0.98
CA LYS A 84 -10.35 -3.79 -0.03
C LYS A 84 -11.78 -3.82 -0.56
N THR A 85 -12.21 -4.98 -1.08
CA THR A 85 -13.57 -5.16 -1.59
C THR A 85 -13.91 -6.65 -1.71
N SER A 86 -15.15 -7.00 -1.42
CA SER A 86 -15.77 -8.31 -1.67
C SER A 86 -16.40 -8.40 -3.07
N GLY A 87 -16.10 -7.48 -3.98
CA GLY A 87 -16.62 -7.52 -5.36
C GLY A 87 -18.06 -7.01 -5.51
N GLY A 88 -18.72 -6.64 -4.42
CA GLY A 88 -20.06 -6.03 -4.43
C GLY A 88 -19.99 -4.52 -4.18
N CYS A 89 -19.74 -3.73 -5.23
CA CYS A 89 -20.27 -2.37 -5.36
C CYS A 89 -19.93 -1.85 -6.77
N GLY A 90 -20.90 -2.01 -7.67
CA GLY A 90 -20.79 -1.67 -9.09
C GLY A 90 -21.91 -2.35 -9.88
N GLU A 91 -23.16 -2.15 -9.44
CA GLU A 91 -24.26 -1.96 -10.39
C GLU A 91 -24.28 -0.48 -10.79
#